data_AF-A0A7W1JW09-F1
#
_entry.id   AF-A0A7W1JW09-F1
#
_cell.length_a   1.000
_cell.length_b   1.000
_cell.length_c   1.000
_cell.angle_alpha   90.00
_cell.angle_beta   90.00
_cell.angle_gamma   90.00
#
_symmetry.space_group_name_H-M   'P 1'
#
loop_
_entity.id
_entity.type
_entity.pdbx_description
1 polymer ?
#
loop_
_entity_poly.entity_id
_entity_poly.type
_entity_poly.pdbx_seq_one_letter_code
_entity_poly.pdbx_strand_id
1 'polypeptide(L)' 'MAMLMILCPVKKKPVATGMDMPIEQVRSGQIQLTNNTLANCPECGQNHTWSGKDVI' A
#
# COMPACT_ATOMS: atom_id res chain seq x y z
N MET A 1 5.43 -9.69 11.71
CA MET A 1 4.90 -9.41 10.36
C MET A 1 4.79 -7.89 10.25
N ALA A 2 5.04 -7.33 9.08
CA ALA A 2 5.11 -5.88 8.88
C ALA A 2 3.93 -5.43 8.00
N MET A 3 3.30 -4.33 8.39
CA MET A 3 2.24 -3.73 7.58
C MET A 3 2.84 -3.12 6.31
N LEU A 4 2.23 -3.45 5.17
CA LEU A 4 2.60 -2.85 3.90
C LEU A 4 2.27 -1.36 3.93
N MET A 5 3.27 -0.53 3.66
CA MET A 5 3.13 0.92 3.57
C MET A 5 3.17 1.34 2.11
N ILE A 6 2.26 2.22 1.71
CA ILE A 6 2.26 2.86 0.41
C ILE A 6 2.39 4.36 0.57
N LEU A 7 2.87 5.02 -0.48
CA LEU A 7 2.93 6.47 -0.50
C LEU A 7 1.57 7.04 -0.94
N CYS A 8 0.95 7.88 -0.12
CA CYS A 8 -0.28 8.58 -0.49
C CYS A 8 0.01 9.53 -1.68
N PRO A 9 -0.68 9.42 -2.82
CA PRO A 9 -0.41 10.23 -4.00
C PRO A 9 -0.70 11.73 -3.80
N VAL A 10 -1.54 12.09 -2.82
CA VAL A 10 -1.93 13.49 -2.54
C VAL A 10 -0.91 14.17 -1.63
N LYS A 11 -0.62 13.57 -0.47
CA LYS A 11 0.27 14.16 0.54
C LYS A 11 1.71 13.67 0.48
N LYS A 12 2.00 12.71 -0.39
CA LYS A 12 3.32 12.06 -0.53
C LYS A 12 3.87 11.50 0.78
N LYS A 13 2.97 11.09 1.68
CA LYS A 13 3.32 10.54 2.98
C LYS A 13 3.11 9.02 3.00
N PRO A 14 3.92 8.28 3.75
CA PRO A 14 3.75 6.85 3.94
C PRO A 14 2.46 6.58 4.73
N VAL A 15 1.66 5.64 4.24
CA VAL A 15 0.39 5.26 4.83
C VAL A 15 0.31 3.75 4.88
N ALA A 16 -0.04 3.23 6.06
CA ALA A 16 -0.26 1.80 6.25
C ALA A 16 -1.52 1.37 5.49
N THR A 17 -1.41 0.30 4.71
CA THR A 17 -2.53 -0.25 3.93
C THR A 17 -3.46 -1.14 4.75
N GLY A 18 -3.09 -1.44 6.00
CA GLY A 18 -3.79 -2.37 6.88
C GLY A 18 -3.56 -3.85 6.53
N MET A 19 -2.81 -4.14 5.47
CA MET A 19 -2.41 -5.49 5.12
C MET A 19 -1.05 -5.83 5.74
N ASP A 20 -1.00 -6.92 6.48
CA ASP A 20 0.18 -7.43 7.15
C ASP A 20 0.76 -8.59 6.35
N MET A 21 1.78 -8.30 5.55
CA MET A 21 2.40 -9.26 4.62
C MET A 21 3.89 -8.95 4.44
N PRO A 22 4.71 -9.98 4.15
CA PRO A 22 6.13 -9.77 3.87
C PRO A 22 6.33 -8.97 2.58
N ILE A 23 6.90 -7.77 2.69
CA ILE A 23 7.23 -6.87 1.56
C ILE A 23 8.08 -7.59 0.52
N GLU A 24 8.97 -8.49 0.94
CA GLU A 24 9.81 -9.28 0.04
C GLU A 24 8.99 -10.16 -0.92
N GLN A 25 7.90 -10.77 -0.47
CA GLN A 25 7.05 -11.60 -1.33
C GLN A 25 6.25 -10.75 -2.32
N VAL A 26 5.85 -9.55 -1.91
CA VAL A 26 5.17 -8.58 -2.78
C VAL A 26 6.14 -8.04 -3.84
N ARG A 27 7.37 -7.67 -3.46
CA ARG A 27 8.41 -7.19 -4.39
C ARG A 27 8.94 -8.29 -5.30
N SER A 28 9.08 -9.51 -4.80
CA SER A 28 9.47 -10.69 -5.58
C SER A 28 8.38 -11.15 -6.54
N GLY A 29 7.16 -10.59 -6.47
CA GLY A 29 6.03 -10.99 -7.29
C GLY A 29 5.43 -12.35 -6.91
N GLN A 30 5.83 -12.93 -5.78
CA GLN A 30 5.17 -14.12 -5.21
C GLN A 30 3.73 -13.79 -4.82
N ILE A 31 3.49 -12.58 -4.31
CA ILE A 31 2.15 -12.06 -4.00
C ILE A 31 1.86 -10.91 -4.98
N GLN A 32 0.95 -11.16 -5.91
CA GLN A 32 0.49 -10.14 -6.85
C GLN A 32 -0.64 -9.32 -6.23
N LEU A 33 -0.31 -8.13 -5.75
CA LEU A 33 -1.26 -7.12 -5.33
C LEU A 33 -1.51 -6.15 -6.49
N THR A 34 -2.68 -6.26 -7.12
CA THR A 34 -3.10 -5.41 -8.24
C THR A 34 -4.45 -4.79 -7.96
N ASN A 35 -4.60 -3.50 -8.28
CA ASN A 35 -5.85 -2.74 -8.09
C ASN A 35 -6.41 -2.78 -6.65
N ASN A 36 -5.53 -2.83 -5.65
CA ASN A 36 -5.98 -2.71 -4.27
C ASN A 36 -6.43 -1.28 -4.01
N THR A 37 -7.49 -1.12 -3.24
CA THR A 37 -7.99 0.21 -2.87
C THR A 37 -7.77 0.43 -1.39
N LEU A 38 -6.94 1.42 -1.07
CA LEU A 38 -6.86 1.99 0.26
C LEU A 38 -8.07 2.92 0.42
N ALA A 39 -9.11 2.42 1.08
CA ALA A 39 -10.25 3.24 1.45
C ALA A 39 -9.89 4.13 2.65
N ASN A 40 -10.34 5.39 2.60
CA ASN A 40 -10.17 6.36 3.69
C ASN A 40 -8.72 6.51 4.16
N CYS A 41 -7.85 6.95 3.25
CA CYS A 41 -6.44 7.21 3.58
C CYS A 41 -6.34 8.18 4.78
N PRO A 42 -5.70 7.81 5.91
CA PRO A 42 -5.64 8.65 7.11
C PRO A 42 -4.95 10.01 6.90
N GLU A 43 -4.16 10.17 5.84
CA GLU A 43 -3.45 11.43 5.56
C GLU A 43 -4.29 12.45 4.76
N CYS A 44 -5.08 11.98 3.80
CA CYS A 44 -5.84 12.85 2.88
C CYS A 44 -7.36 12.64 2.93
N GLY A 45 -7.85 11.59 3.61
CA GLY A 45 -9.26 11.20 3.70
C GLY A 45 -9.85 10.64 2.40
N GLN A 46 -9.04 10.40 1.37
CA GLN A 46 -9.49 9.93 0.06
C GLN A 46 -9.19 8.45 -0.16
N ASN A 47 -9.86 7.86 -1.16
CA ASN A 47 -9.60 6.50 -1.59
C ASN A 47 -8.49 6.49 -2.64
N HIS A 48 -7.53 5.59 -2.49
CA HIS A 48 -6.40 5.46 -3.41
C HIS A 48 -6.23 4.04 -3.91
N THR A 49 -6.13 3.90 -5.21
CA THR A 49 -5.74 2.64 -5.82
C THR A 49 -4.23 2.49 -5.77
N TRP A 50 -3.75 1.31 -5.37
CA TRP A 50 -2.35 0.98 -5.26
C TRP A 50 -2.11 -0.48 -5.63
N SER A 51 -0.87 -0.79 -5.93
CA SER A 51 -0.41 -2.14 -6.26
C SER A 51 0.87 -2.47 -5.48
N GLY A 52 1.33 -3.72 -5.55
CA GLY A 52 2.56 -4.15 -4.88
C GLY A 52 3.81 -3.35 -5.26
N LYS A 53 3.77 -2.65 -6.41
CA LYS A 53 4.83 -1.76 -6.89
C LYS A 53 4.89 -0.42 -6.13
N ASP A 54 3.79 0.01 -5.53
CA ASP A 54 3.68 1.26 -4.76
C ASP A 54 4.11 1.09 -3.30
N VAL A 55 4.43 -0.15 -2.90
CA VAL A 55 4.87 -0.48 -1.54
C VAL A 55 6.32 -0.03 -1.34
N ILE A 56 6.54 0.80 -0.31
CA ILE A 56 7.85 1.36 0.03
C ILE A 56 8.53 0.60 1.18
#